data_AF-A0AAD7BRL5-F1
#
_entry.id   AF-A0AAD7BRL5-F1
#
_cell.length_a   1.000
_cell.length_b   1.000
_cell.length_c   1.000
_cell.angle_alpha   90.00
_cell.angle_beta   90.00
_cell.angle_gamma   90.00
#
_symmetry.space_group_name_H-M   'P 1'
#
loop_
_entity.id
_entity.type
_entity.pdbx_description
1 polymer ?
#
loop_
_entity_poly.entity_id
_entity_poly.type
_entity_poly.pdbx_seq_one_letter_code
_entity_poly.pdbx_strand_id
1 'polypeptide(L)'
;MRRTQSVRNHGRPSLAITSDDLGVLREGNESNEDVLRRQLIDKDRENDRLKTQIEALQAQLANRPALEAVQQLQKDHRSLELILDGTQRENERCMAELERGKAREKVLEQQLTNLLGDNWQSSLDIPAVPPSSVPGRSILHQRSNTLVAIPTPAAPETASPTQLQVDQQQATLAHIEQIRMLIMGMEQRLQTREEKLDKSITRAESEGRRFEELRKGIAASE
;
A
#
# COMPACT_ATOMS: atom_id res chain seq x y z
N MET A 1 -25.64 -3.55 16.74
CA MET A 1 -26.31 -3.44 18.06
C MET A 1 -26.20 -4.78 18.79
N ARG A 2 -25.37 -4.89 19.83
CA ARG A 2 -25.38 -6.05 20.74
C ARG A 2 -25.40 -5.53 22.18
N ARG A 3 -26.52 -5.76 22.88
CA ARG A 3 -26.71 -5.47 24.31
C ARG A 3 -25.89 -6.48 25.13
N THR A 4 -24.91 -6.00 25.88
CA THR A 4 -24.26 -6.79 26.94
C THR A 4 -25.07 -6.63 28.22
N GLN A 5 -25.69 -7.71 28.69
CA GLN A 5 -26.31 -7.76 30.02
C GLN A 5 -25.20 -7.90 31.07
N SER A 6 -25.14 -6.98 32.02
CA SER A 6 -24.28 -7.06 33.20
C SER A 6 -25.08 -7.69 34.33
N VAL A 7 -24.74 -8.93 34.71
CA VAL A 7 -25.29 -9.62 35.88
C VAL A 7 -24.56 -9.09 37.11
N ARG A 8 -25.19 -8.13 37.81
CA ARG A 8 -24.75 -7.67 39.13
C ARG A 8 -25.20 -8.66 40.21
N ASN A 9 -24.33 -9.57 40.59
CA ASN A 9 -24.47 -10.30 41.86
C ASN A 9 -23.81 -9.48 42.97
N HIS A 10 -24.58 -8.67 43.68
CA HIS A 10 -24.18 -8.18 44.99
C HIS A 10 -24.53 -9.23 46.04
N GLY A 11 -23.55 -10.05 46.41
CA GLY A 11 -23.63 -10.88 47.60
C GLY A 11 -23.81 -9.97 48.83
N ARG A 12 -25.01 -9.99 49.39
CA ARG A 12 -25.38 -9.29 50.63
C ARG A 12 -24.61 -9.97 51.77
N PRO A 13 -23.70 -9.30 52.51
CA PRO A 13 -23.17 -9.87 53.74
C PRO A 13 -24.27 -9.78 54.79
N SER A 14 -24.88 -10.92 55.09
CA SER A 14 -25.83 -11.06 56.20
C SER A 14 -25.09 -10.81 57.51
N LEU A 15 -25.21 -9.61 58.06
CA LEU A 15 -24.88 -9.31 59.46
C LEU A 15 -25.95 -9.99 60.34
N ALA A 16 -25.74 -11.28 60.61
CA ALA A 16 -26.42 -11.97 61.70
C ALA A 16 -25.74 -11.56 63.02
N ILE A 17 -26.16 -10.42 63.55
CA ILE A 17 -25.95 -10.08 64.97
C ILE A 17 -27.02 -10.85 65.73
N THR A 18 -26.74 -12.11 66.04
CA THR A 18 -27.43 -12.82 67.10
C THR A 18 -26.79 -12.36 68.40
N SER A 19 -27.50 -11.54 69.16
CA SER A 19 -27.24 -11.26 70.56
C SER A 19 -27.19 -12.58 71.32
N ASP A 20 -26.00 -13.00 71.75
CA ASP A 20 -25.85 -14.01 72.78
C ASP A 20 -25.44 -13.30 74.07
N ASP A 21 -26.36 -13.37 75.01
CA ASP A 21 -26.32 -12.78 76.33
C ASP A 21 -25.59 -13.79 77.24
N LEU A 22 -24.69 -13.30 78.09
CA LEU A 22 -23.98 -14.05 79.14
C LEU A 22 -22.87 -15.02 78.70
N GLY A 23 -21.63 -14.53 78.77
CA GLY A 23 -20.54 -15.35 79.27
C GLY A 23 -19.24 -15.22 78.50
N VAL A 24 -18.16 -15.10 79.26
CA VAL A 24 -16.76 -15.10 78.84
C VAL A 24 -16.25 -13.72 78.42
N LEU A 25 -15.68 -13.05 79.43
CA LEU A 25 -14.58 -12.08 79.35
C LEU A 25 -13.64 -12.42 78.18
N ARG A 26 -13.90 -11.87 77.00
CA ARG A 26 -12.95 -11.81 75.90
C ARG A 26 -12.13 -10.54 76.12
N GLU A 27 -10.99 -10.68 76.77
CA GLU A 27 -9.91 -9.68 76.79
C GLU A 27 -9.23 -9.58 75.41
N GLY A 28 -10.04 -9.29 74.41
CA GLY A 28 -9.71 -9.06 73.01
C GLY A 28 -10.86 -8.31 72.33
N ASN A 29 -11.51 -7.41 73.08
CA ASN A 29 -12.68 -6.66 72.67
C ASN A 29 -12.27 -5.55 71.68
N GLU A 30 -12.03 -5.92 70.42
CA GLU A 30 -12.36 -4.98 69.34
C GLU A 30 -13.85 -4.66 69.50
N SER A 31 -14.19 -3.39 69.77
CA SER A 31 -15.58 -2.96 69.82
C SER A 31 -16.20 -3.21 68.44
N ASN A 32 -17.51 -3.50 68.36
CA ASN A 32 -18.21 -3.55 67.07
C ASN A 32 -17.94 -2.27 66.24
N GLU A 33 -17.70 -1.15 66.91
CA GLU A 33 -17.28 0.11 66.29
C GLU A 33 -15.91 0.02 65.61
N ASP A 34 -14.93 -0.67 66.19
CA ASP A 34 -13.59 -0.83 65.62
C ASP A 34 -13.61 -1.74 64.39
N VAL A 35 -14.43 -2.79 64.41
CA VAL A 35 -14.69 -3.64 63.25
C VAL A 35 -15.29 -2.84 62.11
N LEU A 36 -16.28 -1.98 62.39
CA LEU A 36 -16.89 -1.11 61.38
C LEU A 36 -15.92 -0.06 60.84
N ARG A 37 -15.06 0.54 61.67
CA ARG A 37 -14.00 1.45 61.23
C ARG A 37 -13.01 0.76 60.30
N ARG A 38 -12.59 -0.47 60.63
CA ARG A 38 -11.69 -1.26 59.78
C ARG A 38 -12.34 -1.60 58.44
N GLN A 39 -13.59 -2.05 58.46
CA GLN A 39 -14.35 -2.33 57.24
C GLN A 39 -14.53 -1.07 56.38
N LEU A 40 -14.79 0.10 56.99
CA LEU A 40 -14.90 1.35 56.26
C LEU A 40 -13.58 1.71 55.56
N ILE A 41 -12.45 1.61 56.25
CA ILE A 41 -11.12 1.86 55.68
C ILE A 41 -10.83 0.89 54.52
N ASP A 42 -11.15 -0.39 54.69
CA ASP A 42 -10.94 -1.39 53.64
C ASP A 42 -11.84 -1.11 52.42
N LYS A 43 -13.07 -0.63 52.65
CA LYS A 43 -13.99 -0.21 51.59
C LYS A 43 -13.53 1.08 50.90
N ASP A 44 -12.98 2.04 51.63
CA ASP A 44 -12.41 3.26 51.03
C ASP A 44 -11.19 2.93 50.16
N ARG A 45 -10.30 2.06 50.65
CA ARG A 45 -9.17 1.55 49.85
C ARG A 45 -9.62 0.79 48.61
N GLU A 46 -10.67 -0.02 48.72
CA GLU A 46 -11.28 -0.71 47.58
C GLU A 46 -11.87 0.30 46.59
N ASN A 47 -12.56 1.33 47.09
CA ASN A 47 -13.13 2.40 46.28
C ASN A 47 -12.06 3.17 45.50
N ASP A 48 -10.95 3.53 46.16
CA ASP A 48 -9.83 4.22 45.53
C ASP A 48 -9.18 3.35 44.45
N ARG A 49 -8.97 2.05 44.73
CA ARG A 49 -8.47 1.11 43.71
C ARG A 49 -9.39 1.04 42.49
N LEU A 50 -10.70 0.97 42.72
CA LEU A 50 -11.69 0.93 41.63
C LEU A 50 -11.70 2.23 40.84
N LYS A 51 -11.58 3.39 41.50
CA LYS A 51 -11.46 4.70 40.82
C LYS A 51 -10.22 4.76 39.94
N THR A 52 -9.06 4.38 40.48
CA THR A 52 -7.81 4.33 39.70
C THR A 52 -7.94 3.39 38.51
N GLN A 53 -8.59 2.24 38.67
CA GLN A 53 -8.84 1.30 37.57
C GLN A 53 -9.78 1.89 36.51
N ILE A 54 -10.84 2.60 36.93
CA ILE A 54 -11.76 3.29 36.02
C ILE A 54 -11.02 4.36 35.22
N GLU A 55 -10.22 5.21 35.88
CA GLU A 55 -9.42 6.24 35.24
C GLU A 55 -8.43 5.64 34.24
N ALA A 56 -7.75 4.56 34.61
CA ALA A 56 -6.84 3.84 33.72
C ALA A 56 -7.55 3.29 32.48
N LEU A 57 -8.74 2.70 32.64
CA LEU A 57 -9.55 2.19 31.54
C LEU A 57 -10.08 3.32 30.64
N GLN A 58 -10.48 4.45 31.22
CA GLN A 58 -10.89 5.63 30.45
C GLN A 58 -9.74 6.19 29.62
N ALA A 59 -8.54 6.28 30.18
CA ALA A 59 -7.33 6.68 29.45
C ALA A 59 -7.02 5.72 28.30
N GLN A 60 -7.16 4.41 28.51
CA GLN A 60 -6.98 3.41 27.44
C GLN A 60 -8.04 3.53 26.33
N LEU A 61 -9.29 3.84 26.68
CA LEU A 61 -10.36 4.05 25.71
C LEU A 61 -10.15 5.34 24.91
N ALA A 62 -9.68 6.42 25.55
CA ALA A 62 -9.38 7.69 24.88
C ALA A 62 -8.25 7.55 23.84
N ASN A 63 -7.28 6.67 24.12
CA ASN A 63 -6.15 6.41 23.21
C ASN A 63 -6.48 5.42 22.08
N ARG A 64 -7.69 4.85 22.02
CA ARG A 64 -8.03 3.94 20.93
C ARG A 64 -8.20 4.71 19.62
N PRO A 65 -7.53 4.29 18.52
CA PRO A 65 -7.79 4.86 17.22
C PRO A 65 -9.26 4.65 16.83
N ALA A 66 -9.82 5.62 16.13
CA ALA A 66 -11.20 5.55 15.65
C ALA A 66 -11.38 4.29 14.78
N LEU A 67 -12.48 3.57 14.99
CA LEU A 67 -12.79 2.34 14.25
C LEU A 67 -12.79 2.58 12.74
N GLU A 68 -13.25 3.75 12.32
CA GLU A 68 -13.24 4.18 10.91
C GLU A 68 -11.83 4.26 10.34
N ALA A 69 -10.86 4.81 11.08
CA ALA A 69 -9.47 4.86 10.65
C ALA A 69 -8.87 3.45 10.48
N VAL A 70 -9.19 2.53 11.39
CA VAL A 70 -8.76 1.13 11.28
C VAL A 70 -9.38 0.46 10.05
N GLN A 71 -10.68 0.69 9.80
CA GLN A 71 -11.37 0.15 8.63
C GLN A 71 -10.81 0.72 7.32
N GLN A 72 -10.47 2.01 7.29
CA GLN A 72 -9.87 2.65 6.13
C GLN A 72 -8.49 2.05 5.84
N LEU A 73 -7.62 1.94 6.87
CA LEU A 73 -6.32 1.28 6.73
C LEU A 73 -6.43 -0.15 6.20
N GLN A 74 -7.43 -0.91 6.67
CA GLN A 74 -7.68 -2.26 6.16
C GLN A 74 -8.16 -2.31 4.71
N LYS A 75 -8.86 -1.28 4.22
CA LYS A 75 -9.24 -1.16 2.81
C LYS A 75 -8.03 -0.78 1.96
N ASP A 76 -7.24 0.18 2.42
CA ASP A 76 -6.05 0.65 1.73
C ASP A 76 -5.01 -0.47 1.60
N HIS A 77 -4.81 -1.24 2.68
CA HIS A 77 -3.94 -2.42 2.66
C HIS A 77 -4.37 -3.43 1.58
N ARG A 78 -5.66 -3.79 1.54
CA ARG A 78 -6.22 -4.70 0.53
C ARG A 78 -6.07 -4.15 -0.90
N SER A 79 -6.23 -2.84 -1.06
CA SER A 79 -6.01 -2.17 -2.35
C SER A 79 -4.55 -2.29 -2.79
N LEU A 80 -3.60 -2.05 -1.88
CA LEU A 80 -2.17 -2.16 -2.15
C LEU A 80 -1.75 -3.59 -2.46
N GLU A 81 -2.29 -4.59 -1.75
CA GLU A 81 -2.04 -6.01 -2.05
C GLU A 81 -2.48 -6.36 -3.48
N LEU A 82 -3.66 -5.89 -3.91
CA LEU A 82 -4.16 -6.14 -5.26
C LEU A 82 -3.27 -5.49 -6.34
N ILE A 83 -2.76 -4.27 -6.09
CA ILE A 83 -1.83 -3.59 -6.99
C ILE A 83 -0.47 -4.31 -7.05
N LEU A 84 0.04 -4.76 -5.89
CA LEU A 84 1.29 -5.49 -5.79
C LEU A 84 1.23 -6.78 -6.59
N ASP A 85 0.18 -7.58 -6.40
CA ASP A 85 -0.06 -8.82 -7.17
C ASP A 85 -0.16 -8.56 -8.67
N GLY A 86 -0.83 -7.46 -9.06
CA GLY A 86 -0.91 -7.03 -10.45
C GLY A 86 0.45 -6.73 -11.06
N THR A 87 1.28 -6.00 -10.31
CA THR A 87 2.63 -5.60 -10.75
C THR A 87 3.58 -6.79 -10.80
N GLN A 88 3.49 -7.72 -9.86
CA GLN A 88 4.28 -8.95 -9.87
C GLN A 88 3.96 -9.81 -11.09
N ARG A 89 2.68 -10.03 -11.39
CA ARG A 89 2.27 -10.74 -12.62
C ARG A 89 2.80 -10.08 -13.88
N GLU A 90 2.74 -8.75 -13.96
CA GLU A 90 3.22 -8.03 -15.13
C GLU A 90 4.75 -8.10 -15.27
N ASN A 91 5.49 -8.02 -14.15
CA ASN A 91 6.93 -8.23 -14.14
C ASN A 91 7.31 -9.64 -14.60
N GLU A 92 6.59 -10.67 -14.14
CA GLU A 92 6.80 -12.05 -14.59
C GLU A 92 6.57 -12.21 -16.10
N ARG A 93 5.50 -11.60 -16.63
CA ARG A 93 5.24 -11.58 -18.08
C ARG A 93 6.36 -10.89 -18.85
N CYS A 94 6.79 -9.71 -18.41
CA CYS A 94 7.86 -8.95 -19.03
C CYS A 94 9.18 -9.73 -19.03
N MET A 95 9.52 -10.39 -17.92
CA MET A 95 10.69 -11.25 -17.82
C MET A 95 10.60 -12.44 -18.79
N ALA A 96 9.44 -13.08 -18.90
CA ALA A 96 9.23 -14.17 -19.86
C ALA A 96 9.36 -13.71 -21.32
N GLU A 97 8.85 -12.51 -21.65
CA GLU A 97 9.00 -11.93 -23.00
C GLU A 97 10.45 -11.58 -23.33
N LEU A 98 11.18 -11.04 -22.35
CA LEU A 98 12.59 -10.71 -22.47
C LEU A 98 13.43 -11.98 -22.71
N GLU A 99 13.17 -13.05 -21.97
CA GLU A 99 13.84 -14.35 -22.18
C GLU A 99 13.50 -14.96 -23.54
N ARG A 100 12.24 -14.82 -24.01
CA ARG A 100 11.87 -15.22 -25.38
C ARG A 100 12.63 -14.42 -26.44
N GLY A 101 12.81 -13.12 -26.20
CA GLY A 101 13.61 -12.22 -27.04
C GLY A 101 15.06 -12.67 -27.14
N LYS A 102 15.71 -12.92 -26.00
CA LYS A 102 17.09 -13.45 -25.92
C LYS A 102 17.25 -14.79 -26.62
N ALA A 103 16.30 -15.70 -26.43
CA ALA A 103 16.33 -17.01 -27.08
C ALA A 103 16.28 -16.87 -28.61
N ARG A 104 15.43 -15.98 -29.12
CA ARG A 104 15.35 -15.67 -30.56
C ARG A 104 16.63 -15.02 -31.07
N GLU A 105 17.18 -14.06 -30.34
CA GLU A 105 18.45 -13.39 -30.67
C GLU A 105 19.58 -14.41 -30.78
N LYS A 106 19.74 -15.29 -29.79
CA LYS A 106 20.74 -16.37 -29.81
C LYS A 106 20.63 -17.28 -31.03
N VAL A 107 19.41 -17.62 -31.45
CA VAL A 107 19.19 -18.42 -32.67
C VAL A 107 19.63 -17.65 -33.91
N LEU A 108 19.31 -16.36 -34.01
CA LEU A 108 19.73 -15.52 -35.13
C LEU A 108 21.25 -15.35 -35.18
N GLU A 109 21.89 -15.09 -34.04
CA GLU A 109 23.35 -15.03 -33.93
C GLU A 109 24.00 -16.34 -34.38
N GLN A 110 23.46 -17.48 -33.97
CA GLN A 110 23.95 -18.78 -34.42
C GLN A 110 23.81 -18.96 -35.94
N GLN A 111 22.70 -18.52 -36.55
CA GLN A 111 22.54 -18.59 -38.01
C GLN A 111 23.51 -17.65 -38.75
N LEU A 112 23.78 -16.46 -38.21
CA LEU A 112 24.77 -15.54 -38.75
C LEU A 112 26.18 -16.16 -38.69
N THR A 113 26.53 -16.77 -37.56
CA THR A 113 27.78 -17.53 -37.41
C THR A 113 27.86 -18.69 -38.42
N ASN A 114 26.78 -19.43 -38.63
CA ASN A 114 26.77 -20.55 -39.59
C ASN A 114 26.95 -20.09 -41.04
N LEU A 115 26.42 -18.92 -41.43
CA LEU A 115 26.46 -18.43 -42.81
C LEU A 115 27.70 -17.59 -43.13
N LEU A 116 28.17 -16.77 -42.19
CA LEU A 116 29.22 -15.78 -42.39
C LEU A 116 30.48 -16.06 -41.55
N GLY A 117 30.46 -17.11 -40.72
CA GLY A 117 31.53 -17.44 -39.79
C GLY A 117 31.51 -16.61 -38.51
N ASP A 118 32.45 -16.87 -37.60
CA ASP A 118 32.52 -16.23 -36.28
C ASP A 118 32.73 -14.70 -36.35
N ASN A 119 33.23 -14.18 -37.49
CA ASN A 119 33.51 -12.77 -37.70
C ASN A 119 32.34 -12.00 -38.36
N TRP A 120 31.11 -12.56 -38.34
CA TRP A 120 29.94 -11.95 -38.99
C TRP A 120 29.68 -10.50 -38.56
N GLN A 121 29.98 -10.14 -37.30
CA GLN A 121 29.86 -8.77 -36.82
C GLN A 121 30.80 -7.81 -37.57
N SER A 122 32.06 -8.21 -37.75
CA SER A 122 33.05 -7.44 -38.51
C SER A 122 32.75 -7.42 -40.00
N SER A 123 32.23 -8.51 -40.58
CA SER A 123 31.82 -8.55 -41.98
C SER A 123 30.60 -7.68 -42.29
N LEU A 124 29.77 -7.39 -41.28
CA LEU A 124 28.59 -6.54 -41.41
C LEU A 124 28.80 -5.11 -40.85
N ASP A 125 30.03 -4.76 -40.44
CA ASP A 125 30.36 -3.49 -39.77
C ASP A 125 29.43 -3.17 -38.57
N ILE A 126 28.99 -4.20 -37.85
CA ILE A 126 28.13 -4.04 -36.67
C ILE A 126 29.03 -3.73 -35.47
N PRO A 127 28.86 -2.57 -34.80
CA PRO A 127 29.66 -2.24 -33.63
C PRO A 127 29.33 -3.22 -32.49
N ALA A 128 30.37 -3.82 -31.90
CA ALA A 128 30.21 -4.69 -30.73
C ALA A 128 29.57 -3.89 -29.59
N VAL A 129 28.36 -4.29 -29.19
CA VAL A 129 27.68 -3.66 -28.07
C VAL A 129 28.35 -4.14 -26.77
N PRO A 130 28.85 -3.23 -25.91
CA PRO A 130 29.52 -3.64 -24.68
C PRO A 130 28.56 -4.40 -23.75
N PRO A 131 29.04 -5.41 -22.99
CA PRO A 131 28.21 -6.32 -22.18
C PRO A 131 27.57 -5.67 -20.93
N SER A 132 27.50 -4.35 -20.84
CA SER A 132 26.95 -3.63 -19.69
C SER A 132 26.03 -2.49 -20.12
N SER A 133 25.02 -2.82 -20.90
CA SER A 133 23.77 -2.08 -20.88
C SER A 133 22.72 -3.03 -21.38
N VAL A 134 21.69 -3.28 -20.57
CA VAL A 134 20.43 -3.77 -21.10
C VAL A 134 19.68 -2.50 -21.53
N PRO A 135 19.70 -2.07 -22.80
CA PRO A 135 18.74 -1.08 -23.24
C PRO A 135 17.45 -1.86 -23.45
N GLY A 136 16.48 -1.70 -22.56
CA GLY A 136 15.10 -1.93 -22.95
C GLY A 136 14.85 -1.07 -24.18
N ARG A 137 14.82 -1.69 -25.36
CA ARG A 137 14.47 -1.05 -26.63
C ARG A 137 12.98 -0.70 -26.57
N SER A 138 12.64 0.31 -25.79
CA SER A 138 11.51 1.18 -26.07
C SER A 138 11.96 2.10 -27.20
N ILE A 139 11.75 1.63 -28.43
CA ILE A 139 11.77 2.48 -29.62
C ILE A 139 10.74 3.58 -29.36
N LEU A 140 11.15 4.84 -29.61
CA LEU A 140 10.46 6.10 -29.29
C LEU A 140 10.56 6.55 -27.83
N HIS A 141 11.66 7.23 -27.47
CA HIS A 141 11.62 8.59 -26.93
C HIS A 141 12.93 9.28 -27.33
N GLN A 142 12.93 9.95 -28.48
CA GLN A 142 13.80 11.11 -28.64
C GLN A 142 13.37 12.12 -27.57
N ARG A 143 14.29 12.53 -26.69
CA ARG A 143 14.74 13.93 -26.62
C ARG A 143 15.68 14.21 -25.45
N SER A 144 16.79 14.85 -25.83
CA SER A 144 17.51 15.87 -25.09
C SER A 144 18.37 15.42 -23.91
N ASN A 145 19.56 15.01 -24.32
CA ASN A 145 20.83 15.17 -23.62
C ASN A 145 21.04 16.64 -23.18
N THR A 146 21.02 16.90 -21.88
CA THR A 146 21.82 17.96 -21.24
C THR A 146 22.42 17.41 -19.96
N LEU A 147 23.39 16.50 -20.12
CA LEU A 147 24.38 16.23 -19.10
C LEU A 147 25.29 17.46 -19.00
N VAL A 148 24.94 18.39 -18.12
CA VAL A 148 25.90 19.38 -17.64
C VAL A 148 26.79 18.65 -16.63
N ALA A 149 28.03 18.41 -17.04
CA ALA A 149 29.11 18.00 -16.17
C ALA A 149 29.15 18.91 -14.94
N ILE A 150 29.10 18.32 -13.75
CA ILE A 150 29.36 19.01 -12.49
C ILE A 150 30.85 19.35 -12.46
N PRO A 151 31.26 20.63 -12.50
CA PRO A 151 32.61 20.98 -12.10
C PRO A 151 32.62 21.04 -10.57
N THR A 152 33.42 20.20 -9.92
CA THR A 152 33.79 20.36 -8.51
C THR A 152 34.40 21.75 -8.31
N PRO A 153 33.78 22.65 -7.51
CA PRO A 153 34.47 23.85 -7.04
C PRO A 153 35.06 23.56 -5.67
N ALA A 154 36.33 23.94 -5.52
CA ALA A 154 36.98 24.09 -4.24
C ALA A 154 36.15 25.00 -3.30
N ALA A 155 36.22 24.74 -2.00
CA ALA A 155 35.64 25.57 -0.94
C ALA A 155 36.01 27.05 -1.13
N PRO A 156 35.10 27.98 -0.80
CA PRO A 156 35.14 28.54 0.56
C PRO A 156 33.76 28.86 1.20
N GLU A 157 33.78 28.84 2.53
CA GLU A 157 33.08 29.75 3.46
C GLU A 157 31.54 29.77 3.60
N THR A 158 31.12 29.37 4.81
CA THR A 158 29.96 29.87 5.60
C THR A 158 28.62 30.08 4.87
N ALA A 159 27.83 29.02 4.76
CA ALA A 159 26.38 29.12 4.58
C ALA A 159 25.64 28.25 5.60
N SER A 160 24.73 28.88 6.34
CA SER A 160 23.93 28.29 7.42
C SER A 160 23.04 27.12 6.92
N PRO A 161 22.86 26.05 7.71
CA PRO A 161 22.20 24.80 7.26
C PRO A 161 20.68 24.92 6.96
N THR A 162 20.06 26.08 7.18
CA THR A 162 18.60 26.25 7.06
C THR A 162 18.12 26.61 5.65
N GLN A 163 18.96 27.21 4.80
CA GLN A 163 18.53 27.66 3.45
C GLN A 163 18.51 26.53 2.42
N LEU A 164 19.44 25.57 2.50
CA LEU A 164 19.52 24.42 1.57
C LEU A 164 18.30 23.49 1.65
N GLN A 165 17.62 23.42 2.81
CA GLN A 165 16.44 22.58 2.99
C GLN A 165 15.20 23.13 2.30
N VAL A 166 15.04 24.47 2.26
CA VAL A 166 13.88 25.12 1.64
C VAL A 166 13.93 24.99 0.11
N ASP A 167 15.12 25.13 -0.48
CA ASP A 167 15.32 24.98 -1.92
C ASP A 167 15.11 23.52 -2.38
N GLN A 168 15.53 22.53 -1.57
CA GLN A 168 15.22 21.12 -1.85
C GLN A 168 13.71 20.81 -1.77
N GLN A 169 13.00 21.41 -0.81
CA GLN A 169 11.55 21.23 -0.72
C GLN A 169 10.80 21.86 -1.90
N GLN A 170 11.24 23.03 -2.38
CA GLN A 170 10.63 23.64 -3.57
C GLN A 170 10.94 22.85 -4.84
N ALA A 171 12.17 22.33 -4.99
CA ALA A 171 12.54 21.48 -6.12
C ALA A 171 11.73 20.17 -6.17
N THR A 172 11.48 19.55 -5.01
CA THR A 172 10.64 18.34 -4.94
C THR A 172 9.17 18.62 -5.27
N LEU A 173 8.62 19.76 -4.83
CA LEU A 173 7.26 20.17 -5.20
C LEU A 173 7.12 20.42 -6.71
N ALA A 174 8.08 21.12 -7.33
CA ALA A 174 8.08 21.34 -8.77
C ALA A 174 8.17 20.03 -9.57
N HIS A 175 8.97 19.08 -9.09
CA HIS A 175 9.07 17.75 -9.70
C HIS A 175 7.76 16.95 -9.59
N ILE A 176 7.07 17.03 -8.45
CA ILE A 176 5.75 16.40 -8.27
C ILE A 176 4.72 17.01 -9.25
N GLU A 177 4.74 18.32 -9.43
CA GLU A 177 3.82 18.99 -10.36
C GLU A 177 4.11 18.61 -11.82
N GLN A 178 5.38 18.49 -12.20
CA GLN A 178 5.78 17.99 -13.52
C GLN A 178 5.29 16.56 -13.77
N ILE A 179 5.42 15.67 -12.79
CA ILE A 179 4.90 14.30 -12.87
C ILE A 179 3.38 14.32 -13.03
N ARG A 180 2.68 15.16 -12.26
CA ARG A 180 1.22 15.27 -12.32
C ARG A 180 0.75 15.72 -13.71
N MET A 181 1.40 16.71 -14.29
CA MET A 181 1.12 17.19 -15.65
C MET A 181 1.41 16.12 -16.71
N LEU A 182 2.48 15.33 -16.53
CA LEU A 182 2.81 14.21 -17.42
C LEU A 182 1.74 13.11 -17.37
N ILE A 183 1.32 12.72 -16.16
CA ILE A 183 0.27 11.70 -15.96
C ILE A 183 -1.02 12.15 -16.62
N MET A 184 -1.46 13.38 -16.36
CA MET A 184 -2.69 13.93 -16.96
C MET A 184 -2.59 13.97 -18.51
N GLY A 185 -1.43 14.35 -19.05
CA GLY A 185 -1.20 14.32 -20.49
C GLY A 185 -1.14 12.91 -21.09
N MET A 186 -0.64 11.92 -20.34
CA MET A 186 -0.65 10.52 -20.74
C MET A 186 -2.07 9.95 -20.74
N GLU A 187 -2.85 10.24 -19.72
CA GLU A 187 -4.25 9.83 -19.57
C GLU A 187 -5.11 10.37 -20.72
N GLN A 188 -4.97 11.65 -21.06
CA GLN A 188 -5.67 12.25 -22.20
C GLN A 188 -5.33 11.57 -23.54
N ARG A 189 -4.04 11.24 -23.76
CA ARG A 189 -3.61 10.54 -24.99
C ARG A 189 -4.13 9.10 -25.04
N LEU A 190 -4.20 8.43 -23.88
CA LEU A 190 -4.69 7.06 -23.77
C LEU A 190 -6.20 7.02 -24.04
N GLN A 191 -6.97 7.93 -23.46
CA GLN A 191 -8.39 8.10 -23.71
C GLN A 191 -8.68 8.39 -25.20
N THR A 192 -7.89 9.27 -25.84
CA THR A 192 -8.05 9.55 -27.27
C THR A 192 -7.76 8.32 -28.15
N ARG A 193 -6.83 7.45 -27.73
CA ARG A 193 -6.54 6.20 -28.45
C ARG A 193 -7.64 5.17 -28.26
N GLU A 194 -8.15 5.05 -27.05
CA GLU A 194 -9.29 4.18 -26.72
C GLU A 194 -10.52 4.55 -27.55
N GLU A 195 -10.90 5.82 -27.60
CA GLU A 195 -12.00 6.29 -28.45
C GLU A 195 -11.80 5.97 -29.94
N LYS A 196 -10.56 6.03 -30.43
CA LYS A 196 -10.24 5.67 -31.82
C LYS A 196 -10.32 4.16 -32.06
N LEU A 197 -9.89 3.36 -31.10
CA LEU A 197 -9.99 1.91 -31.15
C LEU A 197 -11.45 1.48 -31.12
N ASP A 198 -12.26 2.02 -30.22
CA ASP A 198 -13.70 1.74 -30.14
C ASP A 198 -14.43 2.08 -31.44
N LYS A 199 -14.10 3.23 -32.06
CA LYS A 199 -14.63 3.60 -33.37
C LYS A 199 -14.21 2.59 -34.46
N SER A 200 -12.96 2.14 -34.43
CA SER A 200 -12.46 1.15 -35.39
C SER A 200 -13.12 -0.21 -35.21
N ILE A 201 -13.32 -0.66 -33.96
CA ILE A 201 -14.01 -1.92 -33.63
C ILE A 201 -15.45 -1.83 -34.08
N THR A 202 -16.17 -0.76 -33.72
CA THR A 202 -17.57 -0.55 -34.11
C THR A 202 -17.72 -0.58 -35.64
N ARG A 203 -16.79 0.04 -36.38
CA ARG A 203 -16.78 -0.01 -37.84
C ARG A 203 -16.54 -1.42 -38.36
N ALA A 204 -15.54 -2.13 -37.85
CA ALA A 204 -15.23 -3.49 -38.26
C ALA A 204 -16.41 -4.45 -37.99
N GLU A 205 -17.07 -4.32 -36.84
CA GLU A 205 -18.27 -5.08 -36.51
C GLU A 205 -19.44 -4.77 -37.47
N SER A 206 -19.64 -3.51 -37.82
CA SER A 206 -20.68 -3.11 -38.77
C SER A 206 -20.44 -3.66 -40.19
N GLU A 207 -19.18 -3.65 -40.64
CA GLU A 207 -18.78 -4.23 -41.92
C GLU A 207 -18.93 -5.77 -41.87
N GLY A 208 -18.54 -6.41 -40.77
CA GLY A 208 -18.73 -7.84 -40.53
C GLY A 208 -20.19 -8.28 -40.61
N ARG A 209 -21.10 -7.56 -39.97
CA ARG A 209 -22.56 -7.83 -40.06
C ARG A 209 -23.07 -7.72 -41.49
N ARG A 210 -22.63 -6.69 -42.23
CA ARG A 210 -23.02 -6.48 -43.63
C ARG A 210 -22.54 -7.63 -44.53
N PHE A 211 -21.32 -8.12 -44.33
CA PHE A 211 -20.82 -9.29 -45.06
C PHE A 211 -21.58 -10.57 -44.72
N GLU A 212 -21.96 -10.75 -43.46
CA GLU A 212 -22.74 -11.92 -43.04
C GLU A 212 -24.15 -11.93 -43.64
N GLU A 213 -24.80 -10.77 -43.75
CA GLU A 213 -26.09 -10.59 -44.42
C GLU A 213 -26.00 -10.91 -45.93
N LEU A 214 -24.97 -10.38 -46.61
CA LEU A 214 -24.71 -10.68 -48.02
C LEU A 214 -24.48 -12.18 -48.25
N ARG A 215 -23.70 -12.81 -47.37
CA ARG A 215 -23.45 -14.25 -47.44
C ARG A 215 -24.73 -15.07 -47.24
N LYS A 216 -25.60 -14.69 -46.30
CA LYS A 216 -26.91 -15.34 -46.11
C LYS A 216 -27.81 -15.17 -47.33
N GLY A 217 -27.80 -14.00 -47.97
CA GLY A 217 -28.55 -13.75 -49.21
C GLY A 217 -28.11 -14.63 -50.38
N ILE A 218 -26.80 -14.83 -50.56
CA ILE A 218 -26.26 -15.71 -51.60
C ILE A 218 -26.64 -17.18 -51.32
N ALA A 219 -26.47 -17.64 -50.08
CA ALA A 219 -26.79 -19.02 -49.69
C ALA A 219 -28.30 -19.35 -49.73
N ALA A 220 -29.18 -18.35 -49.72
CA ALA A 220 -30.63 -18.53 -49.83
C ALA A 220 -31.14 -18.48 -51.29
N SER A 221 -30.27 -18.11 -52.25
CA SER A 221 -30.63 -17.98 -53.66
C SER A 221 -30.15 -19.17 -54.52
N GLU A 222 -29.61 -20.21 -53.89
CA GLU A 222 -29.17 -21.48 -54.48
C GLU A 222 -30.09 -22.61 -53.99
#